data_AF-L5LVX5-F1
#
_entry.id   AF-L5LVX5-F1
#
_cell.length_a   1.000
_cell.length_b   1.000
_cell.length_c   1.000
_cell.angle_alpha   90.00
_cell.angle_beta   90.00
_cell.angle_gamma   90.00
#
_symmetry.space_group_name_H-M   'P 1'
#
loop_
_entity.id
_entity.type
_entity.pdbx_description
1 polymer ?
#
loop_
_entity_poly.entity_id
_entity_poly.type
_entity_poly.pdbx_seq_one_letter_code
_entity_poly.pdbx_strand_id
1 'polypeptide(L)'
;MCVEFLWKSERYELIADVNKPIIAVFEKQRDFKKLSDLYYDIHRSYLKVAEVVNSEKRLFGRYYRVAFYGQGFFEEEEGKEYIYKEPKLTGLSEISQRLLKLYADKFGADNVKIIQDSNKVNPKDLDPKYAYIQVTYVTPFFEEKEIEDRKTDFEMHHNINRFVFETPFTLSGKKHGGVEEQCKRRTVLTTSHLFPYVKKRIQVISQSSTELNPIEVAIDEMSKKVSELNQLCTMEEVDMIRLQLKLQGSVSVKVNAGPMAYARAFLEETKAKKYPDNQVKLLKEIFRQFADACGQALDVNERLIKEDQLEYQEELRSHYKDMLSELSVIMNEQIMCRDESSKCGVERTFSRILSKRTPALPTVSISASADV
;
A
#
# COMPACT_ATOMS: atom_id res chain seq x y z
N MET A 1 14.53 14.23 -27.99
CA MET A 1 15.33 13.30 -27.16
C MET A 1 14.71 13.04 -25.79
N CYS A 2 14.50 14.05 -24.91
CA CYS A 2 13.89 13.81 -23.58
C CYS A 2 12.52 13.10 -23.67
N VAL A 3 11.60 13.61 -24.49
CA VAL A 3 10.27 13.03 -24.74
C VAL A 3 10.34 11.55 -25.16
N GLU A 4 11.30 11.20 -26.00
CA GLU A 4 11.49 9.80 -26.47
C GLU A 4 11.86 8.87 -25.31
N PHE A 5 12.75 9.31 -24.41
CA PHE A 5 13.08 8.53 -23.22
C PHE A 5 11.94 8.46 -22.22
N LEU A 6 11.12 9.52 -22.09
CA LEU A 6 9.91 9.48 -21.29
C LEU A 6 8.93 8.42 -21.79
N TRP A 7 8.70 8.37 -23.11
CA TRP A 7 7.92 7.30 -23.75
C TRP A 7 8.47 5.90 -23.44
N LYS A 8 9.78 5.68 -23.64
CA LYS A 8 10.43 4.39 -23.38
C LYS A 8 10.42 3.99 -21.90
N SER A 9 10.38 4.97 -21.00
CA SER A 9 10.31 4.75 -19.56
C SER A 9 8.88 4.67 -19.00
N GLU A 10 7.89 4.74 -19.88
CA GLU A 10 6.46 4.67 -19.53
C GLU A 10 5.98 5.80 -18.60
N ARG A 11 6.69 6.94 -18.61
CA ARG A 11 6.40 8.15 -17.84
C ARG A 11 5.70 9.18 -18.72
N TYR A 12 4.54 8.79 -19.22
CA TYR A 12 3.79 9.53 -20.23
C TYR A 12 3.28 10.88 -19.71
N GLU A 13 2.98 10.95 -18.42
CA GLU A 13 2.47 12.13 -17.70
C GLU A 13 3.42 13.34 -17.83
N LEU A 14 4.73 13.11 -17.92
CA LEU A 14 5.74 14.16 -17.98
C LEU A 14 5.95 14.75 -19.38
N ILE A 15 5.40 14.12 -20.42
CA ILE A 15 5.60 14.55 -21.81
C ILE A 15 5.01 15.95 -22.02
N ALA A 16 3.86 16.24 -21.41
CA ALA A 16 3.24 17.55 -21.47
C ALA A 16 4.16 18.63 -20.89
N ASP A 17 4.74 18.41 -19.71
CA ASP A 17 5.62 19.39 -19.04
C ASP A 17 6.90 19.67 -19.83
N VAL A 18 7.47 18.64 -20.45
CA VAL A 18 8.65 18.80 -21.31
C VAL A 18 8.32 19.56 -22.61
N ASN A 19 7.12 19.37 -23.15
CA ASN A 19 6.71 20.01 -24.41
C ASN A 19 6.29 21.47 -24.23
N LYS A 20 5.78 21.89 -23.05
CA LYS A 20 5.38 23.28 -22.77
C LYS A 20 6.39 24.36 -23.22
N PRO A 21 7.68 24.32 -22.83
CA PRO A 21 8.65 25.32 -23.28
C PRO A 21 8.94 25.25 -24.78
N ILE A 22 8.83 24.06 -25.40
CA ILE A 22 9.06 23.86 -26.84
C ILE A 22 7.93 24.48 -27.66
N ILE A 23 6.69 24.31 -27.19
CA ILE A 23 5.49 24.94 -27.78
C ILE A 23 5.69 26.46 -27.86
N ALA A 24 6.11 27.10 -26.77
CA ALA A 24 6.33 28.55 -26.74
C ALA A 24 7.38 29.04 -27.77
N VAL A 25 8.37 28.21 -28.11
CA VAL A 25 9.35 28.53 -29.16
C VAL A 25 8.70 28.48 -30.54
N PHE A 26 7.94 27.42 -30.85
CA PHE A 26 7.31 27.27 -32.16
C PHE A 26 6.14 28.24 -32.39
N GLU A 27 5.45 28.67 -31.33
CA GLU A 27 4.48 29.79 -31.39
C GLU A 27 5.15 31.08 -31.87
N LYS A 28 6.33 31.43 -31.31
CA LYS A 28 7.10 32.61 -31.75
C LYS A 28 7.61 32.47 -33.18
N GLN A 29 7.92 31.27 -33.63
CA GLN A 29 8.36 31.00 -35.00
C GLN A 29 7.19 30.87 -35.99
N ARG A 30 5.95 30.76 -35.51
CA ARG A 30 4.75 30.47 -36.31
C ARG A 30 4.90 29.16 -37.10
N ASP A 31 5.61 28.19 -36.51
CA ASP A 31 5.72 26.84 -37.07
C ASP A 31 4.50 26.01 -36.65
N PHE A 32 3.37 26.27 -37.32
CA PHE A 32 2.09 25.63 -37.01
C PHE A 32 2.10 24.11 -37.24
N LYS A 33 2.95 23.62 -38.15
CA LYS A 33 3.10 22.19 -38.38
C LYS A 33 3.74 21.52 -37.16
N LYS A 34 4.82 22.08 -36.63
CA LYS A 34 5.45 21.56 -35.42
C LYS A 34 4.56 21.69 -34.19
N LEU A 35 3.78 22.76 -34.08
CA LEU A 35 2.78 22.87 -33.02
C LEU A 35 1.74 21.75 -33.09
N SER A 36 1.19 21.45 -34.29
CA SER A 36 0.25 20.34 -34.47
C SER A 36 0.86 19.00 -34.06
N ASP A 37 2.11 18.75 -34.44
CA ASP A 37 2.83 17.50 -34.08
C ASP A 37 2.97 17.39 -32.54
N LEU A 38 3.35 18.47 -31.86
CA LEU A 38 3.54 18.47 -30.39
C LEU A 38 2.24 18.24 -29.63
N TYR A 39 1.14 18.87 -30.05
CA TYR A 39 -0.16 18.64 -29.43
C TYR A 39 -0.66 17.21 -29.68
N TYR A 40 -0.38 16.66 -30.87
CA TYR A 40 -0.69 15.26 -31.17
C TYR A 40 0.11 14.29 -30.28
N ASP A 41 1.38 14.58 -30.02
CA ASP A 41 2.20 13.79 -29.09
C ASP A 41 1.66 13.82 -27.65
N ILE A 42 1.21 14.99 -27.17
CA ILE A 42 0.58 15.15 -25.85
C ILE A 42 -0.76 14.39 -25.79
N HIS A 43 -1.56 14.46 -26.85
CA HIS A 43 -2.80 13.69 -26.94
C HIS A 43 -2.50 12.18 -26.80
N ARG A 44 -1.52 11.68 -27.56
CA ARG A 44 -1.12 10.27 -27.49
C ARG A 44 -0.60 9.86 -26.12
N SER A 45 0.15 10.73 -25.44
CA SER A 45 0.66 10.41 -24.11
C SER A 45 -0.49 10.24 -23.10
N TYR A 46 -1.47 11.14 -23.10
CA TYR A 46 -2.62 11.03 -22.19
C TYR A 46 -3.58 9.90 -22.57
N LEU A 47 -3.77 9.64 -23.87
CA LEU A 47 -4.50 8.45 -24.31
C LEU A 47 -3.84 7.19 -23.75
N LYS A 48 -2.50 7.12 -23.78
CA LYS A 48 -1.79 5.98 -23.21
C LYS A 48 -1.91 5.89 -21.70
N VAL A 49 -1.87 7.00 -20.97
CA VAL A 49 -2.11 7.04 -19.52
C VAL A 49 -3.48 6.45 -19.19
N ALA A 50 -4.54 6.88 -19.89
CA ALA A 50 -5.91 6.40 -19.64
C ALA A 50 -6.04 4.88 -19.80
N GLU A 51 -5.29 4.27 -20.72
CA GLU A 51 -5.30 2.80 -20.94
C GLU A 51 -4.61 1.99 -19.84
N VAL A 52 -3.66 2.59 -19.10
CA VAL A 52 -2.72 1.84 -18.24
C VAL A 52 -2.66 2.31 -16.79
N VAL A 53 -3.18 3.50 -16.47
CA VAL A 53 -3.16 4.05 -15.12
C VAL A 53 -3.82 3.09 -14.13
N ASN A 54 -3.17 2.87 -12.98
CA ASN A 54 -3.65 1.99 -11.91
C ASN A 54 -4.00 0.54 -12.32
N SER A 55 -3.58 0.10 -13.52
CA SER A 55 -3.85 -1.26 -14.02
C SER A 55 -2.77 -2.28 -13.68
N GLU A 56 -1.72 -1.87 -12.95
CA GLU A 56 -0.51 -2.65 -12.67
C GLU A 56 0.28 -3.13 -13.91
N LYS A 57 -0.13 -2.73 -15.13
CA LYS A 57 0.58 -3.04 -16.39
C LYS A 57 1.92 -2.31 -16.49
N ARG A 58 2.04 -1.14 -15.86
CA ARG A 58 3.28 -0.35 -15.79
C ARG A 58 4.12 -0.78 -14.59
N LEU A 59 5.35 -1.21 -14.85
CA LEU A 59 6.25 -1.71 -13.82
C LEU A 59 7.44 -0.77 -13.65
N PHE A 60 7.23 0.33 -12.92
CA PHE A 60 8.22 1.39 -12.73
C PHE A 60 9.51 0.95 -12.03
N GLY A 61 9.51 -0.19 -11.34
CA GLY A 61 10.68 -0.79 -10.73
C GLY A 61 10.51 -1.07 -9.24
N ARG A 62 11.49 -1.76 -8.66
CA ARG A 62 11.58 -2.05 -7.23
C ARG A 62 12.77 -1.34 -6.59
N TYR A 63 12.68 -1.12 -5.28
CA TYR A 63 13.70 -0.40 -4.53
C TYR A 63 14.33 -1.31 -3.47
N TYR A 64 15.64 -1.17 -3.29
CA TYR A 64 16.41 -1.95 -2.33
C TYR A 64 17.37 -1.06 -1.57
N ARG A 65 17.37 -1.14 -0.23
CA ARG A 65 18.47 -0.62 0.58
C ARG A 65 19.65 -1.58 0.44
N VAL A 66 20.80 -1.04 0.06
CA VAL A 66 22.07 -1.76 -0.05
C VAL A 66 23.11 -1.04 0.81
N ALA A 67 23.73 -1.76 1.73
CA ALA A 67 24.79 -1.25 2.60
C ALA A 67 26.06 -2.10 2.47
N PHE A 68 27.21 -1.46 2.55
CA PHE A 68 28.52 -2.10 2.38
C PHE A 68 29.32 -2.04 3.69
N TYR A 69 29.91 -3.17 4.09
CA TYR A 69 30.77 -3.26 5.29
C TYR A 69 31.99 -4.14 5.02
N GLY A 70 33.14 -3.83 5.60
CA GLY A 70 34.44 -4.39 5.25
C GLY A 70 35.43 -3.32 4.77
N GLN A 71 35.99 -2.57 5.72
CA GLN A 71 36.91 -1.44 5.47
C GLN A 71 38.07 -1.79 4.51
N GLY A 72 38.62 -3.00 4.58
CA GLY A 72 39.72 -3.46 3.72
C GLY A 72 39.32 -3.75 2.26
N PHE A 73 38.04 -3.71 1.93
CA PHE A 73 37.50 -4.01 0.60
C PHE A 73 36.78 -2.80 -0.02
N PHE A 74 35.94 -2.13 0.77
CA PHE A 74 35.04 -1.10 0.27
C PHE A 74 35.58 0.32 0.38
N GLU A 75 36.64 0.55 1.17
CA GLU A 75 37.32 1.85 1.33
C GLU A 75 36.33 2.99 1.58
N GLU A 76 36.08 3.83 0.56
CA GLU A 76 35.13 4.94 0.64
C GLU A 76 33.67 4.49 0.77
N GLU A 77 33.32 3.29 0.31
CA GLU A 77 31.95 2.77 0.38
C GLU A 77 31.63 2.17 1.77
N GLU A 78 32.62 2.07 2.67
CA GLU A 78 32.44 1.49 4.00
C GLU A 78 31.37 2.22 4.82
N GLY A 79 30.41 1.45 5.33
CA GLY A 79 29.32 1.96 6.16
C GLY A 79 28.31 2.85 5.42
N LYS A 80 28.46 3.03 4.10
CA LYS A 80 27.50 3.80 3.29
C LYS A 80 26.29 2.94 2.94
N GLU A 81 25.11 3.56 3.04
CA GLU A 81 23.85 2.99 2.60
C GLU A 81 23.34 3.71 1.35
N TYR A 82 22.75 2.94 0.44
CA TYR A 82 22.19 3.43 -0.82
C TYR A 82 20.81 2.81 -1.04
N ILE A 83 19.92 3.56 -1.69
CA ILE A 83 18.73 2.99 -2.32
C ILE A 83 19.06 2.70 -3.77
N TYR A 84 18.87 1.44 -4.18
CA TYR A 84 19.01 0.95 -5.54
C TYR A 84 17.62 0.85 -6.17
N LYS A 85 17.47 1.41 -7.37
CA LYS A 85 16.28 1.26 -8.20
C LYS A 85 16.53 0.19 -9.28
N GLU A 86 15.81 -0.91 -9.16
CA GLU A 86 15.87 -2.06 -10.06
C GLU A 86 14.71 -2.07 -11.06
N PRO A 87 14.89 -2.67 -12.26
CA PRO A 87 13.86 -2.71 -13.28
C PRO A 87 12.69 -3.63 -12.89
N LYS A 88 11.47 -3.26 -13.31
CA LYS A 88 10.27 -4.10 -13.24
C LYS A 88 10.06 -4.74 -11.86
N LEU A 89 10.07 -6.08 -11.81
CA LEU A 89 9.81 -6.90 -10.63
C LEU A 89 11.05 -7.67 -10.14
N THR A 90 12.26 -7.19 -10.46
CA THR A 90 13.52 -7.78 -9.98
C THR A 90 13.39 -8.19 -8.52
N GLY A 91 13.68 -9.46 -8.22
CA GLY A 91 13.50 -10.04 -6.89
C GLY A 91 14.68 -9.77 -5.97
N LEU A 92 14.48 -9.96 -4.65
CA LEU A 92 15.55 -9.83 -3.66
C LEU A 92 16.71 -10.79 -3.95
N SER A 93 16.42 -12.02 -4.34
CA SER A 93 17.43 -13.02 -4.73
C SER A 93 18.26 -12.57 -5.93
N GLU A 94 17.61 -12.03 -6.96
CA GLU A 94 18.24 -11.57 -8.20
C GLU A 94 19.24 -10.45 -7.96
N ILE A 95 18.85 -9.37 -7.26
CA ILE A 95 19.78 -8.29 -6.91
C ILE A 95 20.89 -8.78 -5.98
N SER A 96 20.57 -9.62 -4.99
CA SER A 96 21.55 -10.14 -4.04
C SER A 96 22.61 -10.99 -4.73
N GLN A 97 22.21 -11.88 -5.65
CA GLN A 97 23.12 -12.69 -6.45
C GLN A 97 23.93 -11.85 -7.43
N ARG A 98 23.33 -10.85 -8.07
CA ARG A 98 24.03 -9.94 -8.98
C ARG A 98 25.12 -9.14 -8.26
N LEU A 99 24.82 -8.61 -7.07
CA LEU A 99 25.80 -7.92 -6.24
C LEU A 99 26.86 -8.86 -5.70
N LEU A 100 26.46 -10.04 -5.19
CA LEU A 100 27.39 -11.07 -4.73
C LEU A 100 28.40 -11.43 -5.83
N LYS A 101 27.92 -11.73 -7.04
CA LYS A 101 28.78 -12.06 -8.19
C LYS A 101 29.71 -10.90 -8.55
N LEU A 102 29.18 -9.68 -8.68
CA LEU A 102 29.98 -8.50 -9.03
C LEU A 102 31.16 -8.27 -8.08
N TYR A 103 30.92 -8.41 -6.76
CA TYR A 103 31.97 -8.19 -5.77
C TYR A 103 32.83 -9.43 -5.52
N ALA A 104 32.30 -10.64 -5.73
CA ALA A 104 33.09 -11.87 -5.74
C ALA A 104 34.12 -11.86 -6.87
N ASP A 105 33.75 -11.37 -8.06
CA ASP A 105 34.67 -11.20 -9.19
C ASP A 105 35.77 -10.17 -8.88
N LYS A 106 35.49 -9.18 -8.01
CA LYS A 106 36.45 -8.14 -7.60
C LYS A 106 37.37 -8.56 -6.45
N PHE A 107 36.82 -9.26 -5.45
CA PHE A 107 37.49 -9.51 -4.17
C PHE A 107 37.80 -10.99 -3.90
N GLY A 108 37.35 -11.90 -4.76
CA GLY A 108 37.39 -13.34 -4.58
C GLY A 108 36.09 -13.87 -3.97
N ALA A 109 35.59 -14.99 -4.51
CA ALA A 109 34.31 -15.57 -4.12
C ALA A 109 34.22 -15.95 -2.64
N ASP A 110 35.32 -16.40 -2.06
CA ASP A 110 35.38 -16.79 -0.64
C ASP A 110 35.41 -15.59 0.31
N ASN A 111 35.57 -14.36 -0.19
CA ASN A 111 35.74 -13.16 0.62
C ASN A 111 34.45 -12.32 0.71
N VAL A 112 33.36 -12.68 0.04
CA VAL A 112 32.13 -11.85 -0.02
C VAL A 112 30.94 -12.57 0.60
N LYS A 113 30.19 -11.88 1.46
CA LYS A 113 29.01 -12.41 2.16
C LYS A 113 27.80 -11.48 2.04
N ILE A 114 26.62 -12.07 1.88
CA ILE A 114 25.35 -11.33 1.92
C ILE A 114 24.79 -11.36 3.34
N ILE A 115 24.49 -10.19 3.91
CA ILE A 115 23.73 -10.08 5.15
C ILE A 115 22.24 -10.07 4.79
N GLN A 116 21.55 -11.14 5.18
CA GLN A 116 20.10 -11.30 4.96
C GLN A 116 19.26 -10.62 6.03
N ASP A 117 19.84 -10.34 7.20
CA ASP A 117 19.18 -9.61 8.27
C ASP A 117 18.97 -8.15 7.87
N SER A 118 17.78 -7.60 8.11
CA SER A 118 17.45 -6.19 7.87
C SER A 118 17.74 -5.28 9.06
N ASN A 119 18.14 -5.84 10.21
CA ASN A 119 18.54 -5.06 11.38
C ASN A 119 19.76 -4.17 11.09
N LYS A 120 19.89 -3.11 11.89
CA LYS A 120 21.09 -2.26 11.86
C LYS A 120 22.30 -3.11 12.24
N VAL A 121 23.26 -3.21 11.33
CA VAL A 121 24.47 -4.00 11.53
C VAL A 121 25.41 -3.23 12.46
N ASN A 122 25.93 -3.91 13.47
CA ASN A 122 27.02 -3.41 14.29
C ASN A 122 28.35 -3.90 13.68
N PRO A 123 29.22 -3.00 13.16
CA PRO A 123 30.45 -3.40 12.50
C PRO A 123 31.41 -4.22 13.37
N LYS A 124 31.28 -4.12 14.71
CA LYS A 124 32.10 -4.90 15.66
C LYS A 124 31.79 -6.39 15.66
N ASP A 125 30.59 -6.78 15.21
CA ASP A 125 30.14 -8.17 15.18
C ASP A 125 30.48 -8.86 13.84
N LEU A 126 31.09 -8.12 12.90
CA LEU A 126 31.52 -8.62 11.60
C LEU A 126 32.97 -9.09 11.63
N ASP A 127 33.27 -10.17 10.92
CA ASP A 127 34.65 -10.65 10.75
C ASP A 127 35.37 -9.77 9.70
N PRO A 128 36.44 -9.05 10.06
CA PRO A 128 37.15 -8.15 9.15
C PRO A 128 37.72 -8.82 7.89
N LYS A 129 37.81 -10.15 7.86
CA LYS A 129 38.28 -10.92 6.70
C LYS A 129 37.33 -10.85 5.50
N TYR A 130 36.05 -10.55 5.72
CA TYR A 130 35.03 -10.59 4.67
C TYR A 130 34.49 -9.21 4.29
N ALA A 131 34.12 -9.07 3.03
CA ALA A 131 33.30 -8.00 2.50
C ALA A 131 31.82 -8.38 2.64
N TYR A 132 31.06 -7.61 3.41
CA TYR A 132 29.64 -7.82 3.62
C TYR A 132 28.79 -6.84 2.82
N ILE A 133 27.72 -7.36 2.22
CA ILE A 133 26.72 -6.56 1.52
C ILE A 133 25.36 -6.89 2.14
N GLN A 134 24.72 -5.90 2.76
CA GLN A 134 23.37 -6.04 3.27
C GLN A 134 22.38 -5.59 2.20
N VAL A 135 21.39 -6.41 1.89
CA VAL A 135 20.34 -6.08 0.91
C VAL A 135 18.98 -6.24 1.55
N THR A 136 18.16 -5.19 1.50
CA THR A 136 16.82 -5.16 2.09
C THR A 136 15.83 -4.55 1.11
N TYR A 137 14.71 -5.23 0.87
CA TYR A 137 13.63 -4.66 0.07
C TYR A 137 13.00 -3.48 0.79
N VAL A 138 12.75 -2.39 0.05
CA VAL A 138 12.07 -1.20 0.58
C VAL A 138 10.96 -0.79 -0.39
N THR A 139 9.92 -0.14 0.14
CA THR A 139 8.88 0.49 -0.68
C THR A 139 8.91 2.00 -0.53
N PRO A 140 8.42 2.78 -1.51
CA PRO A 140 8.20 4.21 -1.30
C PRO A 140 7.37 4.47 -0.03
N PHE A 141 7.73 5.50 0.72
CA PHE A 141 7.06 5.90 1.95
C PHE A 141 6.40 7.26 1.77
N PHE A 142 5.14 7.34 2.21
CA PHE A 142 4.33 8.55 2.14
C PHE A 142 3.60 8.75 3.47
N GLU A 143 3.52 10.00 3.92
CA GLU A 143 2.65 10.38 5.03
C GLU A 143 1.20 10.50 4.57
N GLU A 144 0.24 10.49 5.51
CA GLU A 144 -1.20 10.54 5.22
C GLU A 144 -1.56 11.69 4.26
N LYS A 145 -1.01 12.89 4.47
CA LYS A 145 -1.22 14.04 3.59
C LYS A 145 -0.71 13.82 2.16
N GLU A 146 0.41 13.12 2.00
CA GLU A 146 0.95 12.82 0.67
C GLU A 146 0.15 11.73 -0.05
N ILE A 147 -0.47 10.81 0.70
CA ILE A 147 -1.33 9.77 0.15
C ILE A 147 -2.59 10.40 -0.46
N GLU A 148 -3.10 11.50 0.11
CA GLU A 148 -4.23 12.24 -0.47
C GLU A 148 -3.91 12.85 -1.84
N ASP A 149 -2.66 13.27 -2.05
CA ASP A 149 -2.19 13.89 -3.29
C ASP A 149 -1.72 12.85 -4.33
N ARG A 150 -1.21 11.68 -3.90
CA ARG A 150 -0.64 10.65 -4.77
C ARG A 150 -1.61 9.50 -4.98
N LYS A 151 -2.43 9.61 -6.03
CA LYS A 151 -3.55 8.69 -6.33
C LYS A 151 -3.22 7.65 -7.39
N THR A 152 -2.15 7.88 -8.16
CA THR A 152 -1.79 7.03 -9.29
C THR A 152 -0.49 6.26 -9.06
N ASP A 153 -0.38 5.11 -9.72
CA ASP A 153 0.86 4.32 -9.82
C ASP A 153 2.07 5.17 -10.23
N PHE A 154 1.90 6.11 -11.16
CA PHE A 154 2.94 7.05 -11.59
C PHE A 154 3.38 7.99 -10.45
N GLU A 155 2.44 8.64 -9.77
CA GLU A 155 2.71 9.56 -8.67
C GLU A 155 3.45 8.86 -7.52
N MET A 156 3.11 7.60 -7.24
CA MET A 156 3.79 6.79 -6.23
C MET A 156 5.25 6.43 -6.61
N HIS A 157 5.66 6.65 -7.86
CA HIS A 157 6.99 6.32 -8.40
C HIS A 157 7.70 7.52 -9.04
N HIS A 158 7.20 8.74 -8.86
CA HIS A 158 7.78 9.95 -9.41
C HIS A 158 8.05 10.99 -8.32
N ASN A 159 9.25 11.55 -8.34
CA ASN A 159 9.75 12.50 -7.35
C ASN A 159 9.58 11.98 -5.91
N ILE A 160 10.21 10.83 -5.65
CA ILE A 160 10.21 10.15 -4.34
C ILE A 160 11.62 10.06 -3.78
N ASN A 161 11.80 10.31 -2.49
CA ASN A 161 13.10 10.17 -1.82
C ASN A 161 13.04 9.40 -0.49
N ARG A 162 11.84 9.05 -0.03
CA ARG A 162 11.62 8.33 1.22
C ARG A 162 11.19 6.89 0.95
N PHE A 163 11.83 5.97 1.67
CA PHE A 163 11.63 4.54 1.51
C PHE A 163 11.50 3.87 2.86
N VAL A 164 10.60 2.89 2.98
CA VAL A 164 10.32 2.19 4.23
C VAL A 164 10.58 0.70 4.11
N PHE A 165 11.09 0.11 5.18
CA PHE A 165 11.02 -1.33 5.43
C PHE A 165 10.65 -1.57 6.89
N GLU A 166 10.14 -2.78 7.15
CA GLU A 166 9.71 -3.20 8.47
C GLU A 166 10.53 -4.43 8.91
N THR A 167 11.01 -4.41 10.16
CA THR A 167 11.79 -5.50 10.75
C THR A 167 11.04 -6.07 11.96
N PRO A 168 10.74 -7.38 11.99
CA PRO A 168 10.08 -8.00 13.12
C PRO A 168 11.07 -8.23 14.26
N PHE A 169 10.60 -8.01 15.49
CA PHE A 169 11.32 -8.36 16.71
C PHE A 169 10.32 -8.70 17.82
N THR A 170 10.76 -9.35 18.88
CA THR A 170 9.93 -9.64 20.06
C THR A 170 10.38 -8.80 21.25
N LEU A 171 9.52 -8.70 22.27
CA LEU A 171 9.88 -8.09 23.57
C LEU A 171 11.13 -8.72 24.21
N SER A 172 11.41 -9.99 23.89
CA SER A 172 12.60 -10.74 24.34
C SER A 172 13.82 -10.62 23.43
N GLY A 173 13.74 -9.86 22.33
CA GLY A 173 14.85 -9.63 21.39
C GLY A 173 15.02 -10.69 20.29
N LYS A 174 14.13 -11.70 20.21
CA LYS A 174 14.08 -12.63 19.07
C LYS A 174 13.44 -11.94 17.87
N LYS A 175 13.54 -12.54 16.68
CA LYS A 175 12.89 -12.00 15.46
C LYS A 175 11.39 -12.30 15.42
N HIS A 176 11.02 -13.52 15.75
CA HIS A 176 9.64 -14.01 15.67
C HIS A 176 9.17 -14.58 17.00
N GLY A 177 7.92 -14.30 17.34
CA GLY A 177 7.25 -14.79 18.54
C GLY A 177 5.74 -14.93 18.34
N GLY A 178 5.00 -15.19 19.42
CA GLY A 178 3.55 -15.16 19.40
C GLY A 178 3.02 -13.74 19.19
N VAL A 179 1.75 -13.61 18.77
CA VAL A 179 1.13 -12.31 18.49
C VAL A 179 1.18 -11.35 19.68
N GLU A 180 1.17 -11.86 20.92
CA GLU A 180 1.26 -11.07 22.16
C GLU A 180 2.66 -10.49 22.44
N GLU A 181 3.70 -11.03 21.79
CA GLU A 181 5.10 -10.59 21.96
C GLU A 181 5.67 -9.94 20.70
N GLN A 182 4.99 -10.07 19.56
CA GLN A 182 5.50 -9.66 18.26
C GLN A 182 5.44 -8.14 18.10
N CYS A 183 6.59 -7.50 18.10
CA CYS A 183 6.77 -6.08 17.79
C CYS A 183 7.27 -5.92 16.35
N LYS A 184 7.25 -4.67 15.88
CA LYS A 184 7.72 -4.32 14.54
C LYS A 184 8.43 -2.98 14.54
N ARG A 185 9.64 -2.92 13.98
CA ARG A 185 10.37 -1.67 13.78
C ARG A 185 10.17 -1.20 12.34
N ARG A 186 9.56 -0.04 12.16
CA ARG A 186 9.42 0.63 10.87
C ARG A 186 10.56 1.61 10.70
N THR A 187 11.38 1.42 9.67
CA THR A 187 12.52 2.30 9.38
C THR A 187 12.29 3.03 8.07
N VAL A 188 12.33 4.36 8.11
CA VAL A 188 12.19 5.25 6.96
C VAL A 188 13.57 5.81 6.61
N LEU A 189 13.97 5.62 5.35
CA LEU A 189 15.25 6.06 4.79
C LEU A 189 14.99 7.21 3.83
N THR A 190 15.76 8.28 3.95
CA THR A 190 15.71 9.45 3.07
C THR A 190 16.99 9.54 2.26
N THR A 191 16.83 9.61 0.95
CA THR A 191 17.93 9.72 -0.02
C THR A 191 18.30 11.18 -0.31
N SER A 192 19.55 11.39 -0.74
CA SER A 192 20.05 12.73 -1.09
C SER A 192 19.35 13.39 -2.28
N HIS A 193 18.75 12.59 -3.16
CA HIS A 193 18.09 13.04 -4.39
C HIS A 193 16.82 12.22 -4.61
N LEU A 194 15.89 12.77 -5.38
CA LEU A 194 14.63 12.11 -5.74
C LEU A 194 14.84 11.07 -6.84
N PHE A 195 14.09 9.97 -6.80
CA PHE A 195 13.89 9.09 -7.95
C PHE A 195 12.72 9.56 -8.80
N PRO A 196 12.80 9.44 -10.15
CA PRO A 196 13.97 9.01 -10.94
C PRO A 196 15.12 10.04 -10.91
N TYR A 197 16.36 9.56 -11.01
CA TYR A 197 17.57 10.39 -11.03
C TYR A 197 18.52 9.92 -12.15
N VAL A 198 19.57 10.72 -12.43
CA VAL A 198 20.61 10.37 -13.41
C VAL A 198 21.42 9.12 -12.99
N LYS A 199 21.39 8.73 -11.72
CA LYS A 199 21.97 7.48 -11.20
C LYS A 199 20.88 6.54 -10.71
N LYS A 200 21.08 5.23 -10.90
CA LYS A 200 20.17 4.16 -10.41
C LYS A 200 20.33 3.84 -8.92
N ARG A 201 21.40 4.32 -8.29
CA ARG A 201 21.61 4.24 -6.84
C ARG A 201 21.83 5.64 -6.27
N ILE A 202 21.19 5.93 -5.14
CA ILE A 202 21.26 7.23 -4.48
C ILE A 202 21.55 6.99 -3.01
N GLN A 203 22.53 7.71 -2.47
CA GLN A 203 22.97 7.56 -1.08
C GLN A 203 21.85 7.97 -0.12
N VAL A 204 21.67 7.18 0.94
CA VAL A 204 20.84 7.51 2.10
C VAL A 204 21.58 8.54 2.95
N ILE A 205 20.93 9.66 3.26
CA ILE A 205 21.51 10.75 4.06
C ILE A 205 20.85 10.89 5.43
N SER A 206 19.69 10.27 5.61
CA SER A 206 18.94 10.31 6.86
C SER A 206 18.13 9.03 7.02
N GLN A 207 17.96 8.61 8.27
CA GLN A 207 17.08 7.51 8.64
C GLN A 207 16.37 7.84 9.95
N SER A 208 15.12 7.41 10.07
CA SER A 208 14.37 7.41 11.32
C SER A 208 13.69 6.05 11.51
N SER A 209 13.47 5.67 12.77
CA SER A 209 12.81 4.41 13.09
C SER A 209 11.78 4.61 14.19
N THR A 210 10.63 3.98 14.01
CA THR A 210 9.55 3.92 15.00
C THR A 210 9.28 2.46 15.32
N GLU A 211 9.14 2.15 16.61
CA GLU A 211 8.79 0.82 17.08
C GLU A 211 7.31 0.74 17.40
N LEU A 212 6.67 -0.32 16.91
CA LEU A 212 5.29 -0.65 17.16
C LEU A 212 5.26 -1.82 18.14
N ASN A 213 4.50 -1.64 19.21
CA ASN A 213 4.21 -2.68 20.18
C ASN A 213 3.24 -3.74 19.58
N PRO A 214 2.97 -4.86 20.28
CA PRO A 214 2.16 -5.95 19.72
C PRO A 214 0.72 -5.57 19.32
N ILE A 215 0.04 -4.71 20.10
CA ILE A 215 -1.32 -4.28 19.74
C ILE A 215 -1.30 -3.29 18.56
N GLU A 216 -0.27 -2.44 18.45
CA GLU A 216 -0.07 -1.55 17.30
C GLU A 216 0.24 -2.33 16.02
N VAL A 217 0.97 -3.45 16.12
CA VAL A 217 1.17 -4.38 15.00
C VAL A 217 -0.16 -4.97 14.55
N ALA A 218 -1.01 -5.43 15.48
CA ALA A 218 -2.33 -5.94 15.16
C ALA A 218 -3.22 -4.89 14.47
N ILE A 219 -3.22 -3.66 14.99
CA ILE A 219 -3.93 -2.53 14.38
C ILE A 219 -3.44 -2.29 12.94
N ASP A 220 -2.13 -2.17 12.73
CA ASP A 220 -1.54 -1.90 11.41
C ASP A 220 -1.85 -3.00 10.39
N GLU A 221 -1.75 -4.27 10.78
CA GLU A 221 -2.04 -5.40 9.89
C GLU A 221 -3.53 -5.54 9.56
N MET A 222 -4.40 -5.36 10.56
CA MET A 222 -5.85 -5.44 10.35
C MET A 222 -6.36 -4.27 9.51
N SER A 223 -5.89 -3.05 9.73
CA SER A 223 -6.24 -1.89 8.89
C SER A 223 -5.83 -2.11 7.43
N LYS A 224 -4.62 -2.65 7.19
CA LYS A 224 -4.17 -3.01 5.83
C LYS A 224 -5.07 -4.06 5.19
N LYS A 225 -5.51 -5.07 5.96
CA LYS A 225 -6.42 -6.13 5.49
C LYS A 225 -7.77 -5.56 5.06
N VAL A 226 -8.36 -4.71 5.90
CA VAL A 226 -9.63 -4.01 5.61
C VAL A 226 -9.51 -3.19 4.33
N SER A 227 -8.46 -2.35 4.25
CA SER A 227 -8.22 -1.50 3.09
C SER A 227 -8.05 -2.31 1.81
N GLU A 228 -7.28 -3.40 1.85
CA GLU A 228 -7.07 -4.28 0.70
C GLU A 228 -8.35 -4.98 0.22
N LEU A 229 -9.17 -5.51 1.15
CA LEU A 229 -10.46 -6.13 0.80
C LEU A 229 -11.43 -5.10 0.21
N ASN A 230 -11.55 -3.93 0.83
CA ASN A 230 -12.44 -2.87 0.34
C ASN A 230 -12.03 -2.40 -1.05
N GLN A 231 -10.73 -2.17 -1.28
CA GLN A 231 -10.21 -1.80 -2.60
C GLN A 231 -10.61 -2.81 -3.67
N LEU A 232 -10.38 -4.10 -3.41
CA LEU A 232 -10.75 -5.18 -4.35
C LEU A 232 -12.25 -5.24 -4.65
N CYS A 233 -13.09 -4.95 -3.64
CA CYS A 233 -14.55 -4.93 -3.82
C CYS A 233 -15.07 -3.70 -4.57
N THR A 234 -14.27 -2.62 -4.65
CA THR A 234 -14.66 -1.35 -5.29
C THR A 234 -14.12 -1.17 -6.71
N MET A 235 -13.34 -2.13 -7.23
CA MET A 235 -12.81 -2.07 -8.59
C MET A 235 -13.95 -2.17 -9.63
N GLU A 236 -13.87 -1.41 -10.72
CA GLU A 236 -14.84 -1.50 -11.84
C GLU A 236 -14.86 -2.91 -12.45
N GLU A 237 -13.68 -3.49 -12.64
CA GLU A 237 -13.49 -4.90 -13.00
C GLU A 237 -12.79 -5.61 -11.84
N VAL A 238 -13.55 -6.46 -11.13
CA VAL A 238 -13.04 -7.18 -9.97
C VAL A 238 -12.18 -8.36 -10.42
N ASP A 239 -10.92 -8.39 -9.98
CA ASP A 239 -10.06 -9.58 -10.10
C ASP A 239 -10.53 -10.65 -9.11
N MET A 240 -11.34 -11.59 -9.62
CA MET A 240 -11.93 -12.67 -8.84
C MET A 240 -10.86 -13.51 -8.12
N ILE A 241 -9.74 -13.83 -8.76
CA ILE A 241 -8.70 -14.69 -8.17
C ILE A 241 -7.99 -13.96 -7.03
N ARG A 242 -7.67 -12.67 -7.23
CA ARG A 242 -7.06 -11.85 -6.18
C ARG A 242 -8.02 -11.65 -5.00
N LEU A 243 -9.30 -11.42 -5.27
CA LEU A 243 -10.34 -11.33 -4.24
C LEU A 243 -10.42 -12.64 -3.44
N GLN A 244 -10.56 -13.78 -4.11
CA GLN A 244 -10.65 -15.10 -3.47
C GLN A 244 -9.42 -15.40 -2.61
N LEU A 245 -8.21 -15.12 -3.11
CA LEU A 245 -6.97 -15.34 -2.36
C LEU A 245 -6.94 -14.53 -1.05
N LYS A 246 -7.36 -13.25 -1.11
CA LYS A 246 -7.35 -12.36 0.06
C LYS A 246 -8.48 -12.66 1.03
N LEU A 247 -9.67 -12.98 0.53
CA LEU A 247 -10.81 -13.38 1.33
C LEU A 247 -10.55 -14.71 2.07
N GLN A 248 -10.10 -15.74 1.34
CA GLN A 248 -9.76 -17.04 1.93
C GLN A 248 -8.66 -16.91 2.99
N GLY A 249 -7.62 -16.12 2.70
CA GLY A 249 -6.55 -15.81 3.65
C GLY A 249 -6.98 -14.94 4.85
N SER A 250 -8.24 -14.51 4.88
CA SER A 250 -8.84 -13.72 5.97
C SER A 250 -9.79 -14.57 6.82
N VAL A 251 -10.72 -15.31 6.19
CA VAL A 251 -11.76 -16.06 6.90
C VAL A 251 -11.45 -17.56 7.06
N SER A 252 -10.54 -18.13 6.27
CA SER A 252 -10.26 -19.57 6.24
C SER A 252 -8.76 -19.86 6.38
N VAL A 253 -8.13 -19.25 7.38
CA VAL A 253 -6.69 -19.39 7.63
C VAL A 253 -6.37 -20.77 8.20
N LYS A 254 -5.53 -21.55 7.50
CA LYS A 254 -5.14 -22.92 7.91
C LYS A 254 -3.70 -23.04 8.43
N VAL A 255 -2.79 -22.13 8.01
CA VAL A 255 -1.34 -22.23 8.30
C VAL A 255 -0.86 -21.20 9.30
N ASN A 256 -1.32 -19.95 9.19
CA ASN A 256 -0.96 -18.85 10.09
C ASN A 256 -1.97 -18.75 11.24
N ALA A 257 -1.64 -17.98 12.29
CA ALA A 257 -2.52 -17.81 13.45
C ALA A 257 -3.87 -17.12 13.12
N GLY A 258 -3.92 -16.36 12.02
CA GLY A 258 -5.12 -15.71 11.50
C GLY A 258 -5.58 -14.48 12.32
N PRO A 259 -6.55 -13.71 11.81
CA PRO A 259 -7.06 -12.51 12.50
C PRO A 259 -7.56 -12.77 13.92
N MET A 260 -8.20 -13.93 14.16
CA MET A 260 -8.74 -14.27 15.48
C MET A 260 -7.68 -14.42 16.56
N ALA A 261 -6.42 -14.69 16.21
CA ALA A 261 -5.32 -14.64 17.17
C ALA A 261 -5.15 -13.24 17.79
N TYR A 262 -5.33 -12.17 16.99
CA TYR A 262 -5.31 -10.80 17.51
C TYR A 262 -6.51 -10.51 18.40
N ALA A 263 -7.71 -10.95 18.02
CA ALA A 263 -8.91 -10.78 18.85
C ALA A 263 -8.71 -11.45 20.23
N ARG A 264 -8.26 -12.71 20.27
CA ARG A 264 -7.98 -13.44 21.53
C ARG A 264 -6.83 -12.85 22.34
N ALA A 265 -5.86 -12.19 21.70
CA ALA A 265 -4.71 -11.62 22.39
C ALA A 265 -5.01 -10.25 23.01
N PHE A 266 -5.82 -9.43 22.32
CA PHE A 266 -5.92 -8.00 22.60
C PHE A 266 -7.34 -7.52 22.94
N LEU A 267 -8.39 -8.26 22.58
CA LEU A 267 -9.79 -7.81 22.75
C LEU A 267 -10.55 -8.53 23.86
N GLU A 268 -10.10 -9.72 24.27
CA GLU A 268 -10.67 -10.45 25.40
C GLU A 268 -10.57 -9.62 26.69
N GLU A 269 -11.66 -9.50 27.46
CA GLU A 269 -11.77 -8.55 28.59
C GLU A 269 -10.64 -8.69 29.62
N THR A 270 -10.21 -9.92 29.90
CA THR A 270 -9.14 -10.22 30.86
C THR A 270 -7.78 -9.70 30.39
N LYS A 271 -7.52 -9.71 29.08
CA LYS A 271 -6.25 -9.33 28.47
C LYS A 271 -6.22 -7.88 28.00
N ALA A 272 -7.34 -7.36 27.52
CA ALA A 272 -7.49 -6.00 27.02
C ALA A 272 -7.05 -4.95 28.06
N LYS A 273 -7.25 -5.24 29.36
CA LYS A 273 -6.83 -4.39 30.50
C LYS A 273 -5.33 -4.14 30.57
N LYS A 274 -4.50 -4.89 29.84
CA LYS A 274 -3.04 -4.70 29.76
C LYS A 274 -2.62 -3.62 28.76
N TYR A 275 -3.55 -3.14 27.92
CA TYR A 275 -3.26 -2.23 26.81
C TYR A 275 -4.02 -0.89 26.97
N PRO A 276 -3.54 0.19 26.33
CA PRO A 276 -4.24 1.48 26.36
C PRO A 276 -5.67 1.39 25.78
N ASP A 277 -6.65 1.93 26.50
CA ASP A 277 -8.08 1.87 26.13
C ASP A 277 -8.36 2.41 24.72
N ASN A 278 -7.67 3.46 24.31
CA ASN A 278 -7.81 4.04 22.97
C ASN A 278 -7.35 3.07 21.87
N GLN A 279 -6.28 2.30 22.10
CA GLN A 279 -5.79 1.30 21.15
C GLN A 279 -6.72 0.10 21.08
N VAL A 280 -7.24 -0.37 22.22
CA VAL A 280 -8.24 -1.45 22.26
C VAL A 280 -9.52 -1.03 21.54
N LYS A 281 -10.03 0.18 21.79
CA LYS A 281 -11.21 0.72 21.08
C LYS A 281 -10.99 0.83 19.58
N LEU A 282 -9.82 1.30 19.15
CA LEU A 282 -9.45 1.39 17.75
C LEU A 282 -9.40 0.00 17.10
N LEU A 283 -8.76 -0.98 17.75
CA LEU A 283 -8.69 -2.35 17.23
C LEU A 283 -10.08 -2.99 17.13
N LYS A 284 -10.96 -2.78 18.12
CA LYS A 284 -12.37 -3.21 18.05
C LYS A 284 -13.06 -2.64 16.81
N GLU A 285 -12.89 -1.35 16.55
CA GLU A 285 -13.48 -0.69 15.39
C GLU A 285 -12.96 -1.26 14.06
N ILE A 286 -11.66 -1.49 13.97
CA ILE A 286 -11.07 -2.12 12.79
C ILE A 286 -11.61 -3.55 12.59
N PHE A 287 -11.85 -4.30 13.66
CA PHE A 287 -12.48 -5.63 13.57
C PHE A 287 -13.94 -5.58 13.07
N ARG A 288 -14.71 -4.54 13.43
CA ARG A 288 -16.05 -4.32 12.84
C ARG A 288 -15.96 -4.07 11.35
N GLN A 289 -15.08 -3.16 10.94
CA GLN A 289 -14.84 -2.87 9.52
C GLN A 289 -14.31 -4.10 8.76
N PHE A 290 -13.51 -4.94 9.41
CA PHE A 290 -13.02 -6.19 8.85
C PHE A 290 -14.12 -7.23 8.65
N ALA A 291 -15.03 -7.37 9.62
CA ALA A 291 -16.23 -8.20 9.46
C ALA A 291 -17.06 -7.72 8.25
N ASP A 292 -17.35 -6.42 8.18
CA ASP A 292 -18.10 -5.82 7.08
C ASP A 292 -17.41 -6.01 5.72
N ALA A 293 -16.10 -5.80 5.65
CA ALA A 293 -15.31 -5.97 4.43
C ALA A 293 -15.29 -7.45 3.96
N CYS A 294 -15.20 -8.41 4.89
CA CYS A 294 -15.29 -9.83 4.56
C CYS A 294 -16.69 -10.21 4.04
N GLY A 295 -17.74 -9.69 4.67
CA GLY A 295 -19.12 -9.89 4.20
C GLY A 295 -19.34 -9.33 2.80
N GLN A 296 -18.88 -8.09 2.55
CA GLN A 296 -18.94 -7.50 1.21
C GLN A 296 -18.14 -8.30 0.18
N ALA A 297 -16.94 -8.77 0.53
CA ALA A 297 -16.11 -9.59 -0.35
C ALA A 297 -16.79 -10.93 -0.70
N LEU A 298 -17.48 -11.55 0.25
CA LEU A 298 -18.31 -12.74 0.00
C LEU A 298 -19.45 -12.44 -0.97
N ASP A 299 -20.18 -11.34 -0.77
CA ASP A 299 -21.29 -10.93 -1.63
C ASP A 299 -20.82 -10.64 -3.07
N VAL A 300 -19.64 -10.02 -3.21
CA VAL A 300 -19.02 -9.78 -4.52
C VAL A 300 -18.60 -11.10 -5.15
N ASN A 301 -17.91 -11.97 -4.41
CA ASN A 301 -17.46 -13.27 -4.92
C ASN A 301 -18.63 -14.15 -5.38
N GLU A 302 -19.75 -14.16 -4.65
CA GLU A 302 -20.96 -14.92 -5.01
C GLU A 302 -21.53 -14.56 -6.39
N ARG A 303 -21.33 -13.32 -6.84
CA ARG A 303 -21.76 -12.85 -8.17
C ARG A 303 -20.78 -13.21 -9.28
N LEU A 304 -19.54 -13.55 -8.93
CA LEU A 304 -18.45 -13.80 -9.88
C LEU A 304 -18.21 -15.29 -10.13
N ILE A 305 -18.49 -16.14 -9.14
CA ILE A 305 -18.28 -17.58 -9.23
C ILE A 305 -19.16 -18.26 -10.28
N LYS A 306 -18.70 -19.42 -10.73
CA LYS A 306 -19.44 -20.37 -11.56
C LYS A 306 -19.84 -21.59 -10.71
N GLU A 307 -20.64 -22.49 -11.30
CA GLU A 307 -21.18 -23.67 -10.61
C GLU A 307 -20.09 -24.54 -9.95
N ASP A 308 -18.89 -24.61 -10.54
CA ASP A 308 -17.75 -25.36 -10.02
C ASP A 308 -17.15 -24.80 -8.73
N GLN A 309 -17.48 -23.55 -8.34
CA GLN A 309 -16.99 -22.91 -7.13
C GLN A 309 -18.07 -22.68 -6.06
N LEU A 310 -19.28 -23.23 -6.22
CA LEU A 310 -20.37 -23.06 -5.25
C LEU A 310 -20.03 -23.65 -3.88
N GLU A 311 -19.53 -24.89 -3.83
CA GLU A 311 -19.13 -25.56 -2.57
C GLU A 311 -18.01 -24.78 -1.86
N TYR A 312 -17.06 -24.25 -2.63
CA TYR A 312 -16.00 -23.39 -2.10
C TYR A 312 -16.54 -22.10 -1.47
N GLN A 313 -17.49 -21.42 -2.13
CA GLN A 313 -18.14 -20.22 -1.58
C GLN A 313 -18.94 -20.54 -0.31
N GLU A 314 -19.63 -21.68 -0.26
CA GLU A 314 -20.36 -22.12 0.94
C GLU A 314 -19.41 -22.38 2.12
N GLU A 315 -18.26 -23.02 1.87
CA GLU A 315 -17.21 -23.23 2.89
C GLU A 315 -16.68 -21.88 3.42
N LEU A 316 -16.39 -20.92 2.54
CA LEU A 316 -15.96 -19.57 2.95
C LEU A 316 -17.03 -18.86 3.79
N ARG A 317 -18.31 -18.96 3.39
CA ARG A 317 -19.43 -18.35 4.12
C ARG A 317 -19.63 -19.01 5.48
N SER A 318 -19.42 -20.33 5.60
CA SER A 318 -19.44 -21.03 6.89
C SER A 318 -18.33 -20.55 7.81
N HIS A 319 -17.08 -20.53 7.35
CA HIS A 319 -15.95 -20.07 8.15
C HIS A 319 -16.07 -18.60 8.56
N TYR A 320 -16.63 -17.75 7.69
CA TYR A 320 -16.95 -16.37 8.03
C TYR A 320 -17.97 -16.28 9.18
N LYS A 321 -19.04 -17.09 9.15
CA LYS A 321 -20.02 -17.13 10.24
C LYS A 321 -19.41 -17.60 11.56
N ASP A 322 -18.56 -18.62 11.52
CA ASP A 322 -17.84 -19.10 12.71
C ASP A 322 -16.92 -18.01 13.29
N MET A 323 -16.20 -17.29 12.42
CA MET A 323 -15.37 -16.16 12.81
C MET A 323 -16.19 -15.04 13.47
N LEU A 324 -17.36 -14.68 12.91
CA LEU A 324 -18.24 -13.67 13.52
C LEU A 324 -18.79 -14.12 14.88
N SER A 325 -19.13 -15.40 15.02
CA SER A 325 -19.61 -15.96 16.28
C SER A 325 -18.55 -15.84 17.36
N GLU A 326 -17.32 -16.27 17.06
CA GLU A 326 -16.19 -16.17 17.98
C GLU A 326 -15.86 -14.71 18.32
N LEU A 327 -15.83 -13.82 17.32
CA LEU A 327 -15.56 -12.40 17.52
C LEU A 327 -16.63 -11.74 18.40
N SER A 328 -17.90 -12.10 18.23
CA SER A 328 -19.00 -11.59 19.06
C SER A 328 -18.83 -11.96 20.53
N VAL A 329 -18.39 -13.19 20.81
CA VAL A 329 -18.09 -13.67 22.17
C VAL A 329 -16.92 -12.89 22.76
N ILE A 330 -15.82 -12.71 22.01
CA ILE A 330 -14.61 -12.01 22.49
C ILE A 330 -14.90 -10.53 22.76
N MET A 331 -15.66 -9.87 21.88
CA MET A 331 -15.97 -8.43 22.01
C MET A 331 -17.10 -8.14 23.01
N ASN A 332 -17.86 -9.17 23.41
CA ASN A 332 -19.11 -9.09 24.17
C ASN A 332 -20.12 -8.13 23.51
N GLU A 333 -20.25 -8.26 22.19
CA GLU A 333 -21.06 -7.42 21.31
C GLU A 333 -21.58 -8.29 20.16
N GLN A 334 -22.82 -8.10 19.73
CA GLN A 334 -23.36 -8.87 18.61
C GLN A 334 -22.83 -8.29 17.28
N ILE A 335 -21.90 -9.00 16.64
CA ILE A 335 -21.41 -8.64 15.30
C ILE A 335 -22.35 -9.28 14.28
N MET A 336 -23.18 -8.46 13.63
CA MET A 336 -24.24 -8.94 12.74
C MET A 336 -23.70 -9.38 11.37
N CYS A 337 -24.21 -10.50 10.85
CA CYS A 337 -23.98 -10.91 9.47
C CYS A 337 -24.88 -10.08 8.51
N ARG A 338 -24.34 -9.66 7.37
CA ARG A 338 -25.07 -8.85 6.37
C ARG A 338 -26.28 -9.58 5.74
N ASP A 339 -26.29 -10.92 5.78
CA ASP A 339 -27.42 -11.73 5.31
C ASP A 339 -28.72 -11.44 6.08
N GLU A 340 -28.61 -11.13 7.37
CA GLU A 340 -29.75 -10.89 8.25
C GLU A 340 -30.37 -9.49 8.04
N SER A 341 -29.59 -8.52 7.53
CA SER A 341 -30.08 -7.15 7.28
C SER A 341 -31.05 -7.09 6.09
N SER A 342 -30.96 -8.04 5.16
CA SER A 342 -31.86 -8.14 4.00
C SER A 342 -33.17 -8.88 4.32
N LYS A 343 -33.21 -9.62 5.44
CA LYS A 343 -34.40 -10.38 5.89
C LYS A 343 -35.09 -9.78 7.10
N CYS A 344 -34.42 -8.93 7.87
CA CYS A 344 -35.02 -8.19 8.98
C CYS A 344 -35.64 -6.87 8.51
N GLY A 345 -36.67 -6.97 7.66
CA GLY A 345 -37.64 -5.90 7.48
C GLY A 345 -38.55 -5.84 8.70
N VAL A 346 -38.09 -5.21 9.78
CA VAL A 346 -38.93 -4.93 10.96
C VAL A 346 -39.08 -3.41 11.11
N GLU A 347 -40.29 -3.00 10.75
CA GLU A 347 -41.02 -1.76 11.08
C GLU A 347 -40.30 -0.75 11.98
N ARG A 348 -39.85 0.37 11.39
CA ARG A 348 -39.80 1.64 12.11
C ARG A 348 -41.13 2.36 11.94
N THR A 349 -42.06 2.04 12.83
CA THR A 349 -43.29 2.82 13.05
C THR A 349 -42.90 4.14 13.72
N PHE A 350 -42.82 5.22 12.96
CA PHE A 350 -43.01 6.57 13.50
C PHE A 350 -44.27 7.16 12.87
N SER A 351 -45.31 7.20 13.69
CA SER A 351 -46.66 7.65 13.39
C SER A 351 -46.71 9.07 12.83
N ARG A 352 -47.41 9.24 11.70
CA ARG A 352 -47.96 10.50 11.21
C ARG A 352 -49.20 10.88 12.01
N ILE A 353 -49.19 12.02 12.70
CA ILE A 353 -50.34 12.83 13.14
C ILE A 353 -49.74 14.25 13.30
N LEU A 354 -50.16 15.37 12.69
CA LEU A 354 -51.41 15.80 12.06
C LEU A 354 -51.12 16.97 11.08
N SER A 355 -51.94 17.05 10.03
CA SER A 355 -51.99 18.16 9.07
C SER A 355 -52.99 19.25 9.51
N LYS A 356 -52.84 20.44 8.90
CA LYS A 356 -53.76 21.62 8.76
C LYS A 356 -53.15 22.88 9.40
N ARG A 357 -53.06 24.06 8.75
CA ARG A 357 -53.72 24.63 7.57
C ARG A 357 -52.91 25.87 7.12
N THR A 358 -52.86 26.11 5.81
CA THR A 358 -52.46 27.38 5.16
C THR A 358 -53.51 28.47 5.43
N PRO A 359 -53.15 29.77 5.29
CA PRO A 359 -53.71 30.49 4.13
C PRO A 359 -52.76 31.48 3.43
N ALA A 360 -52.88 31.47 2.09
CA ALA A 360 -52.86 32.54 1.07
C ALA A 360 -51.84 33.71 1.07
N LEU A 361 -51.28 33.91 -0.13
CA LEU A 361 -50.48 35.05 -0.64
C LEU A 361 -51.21 36.42 -0.62
N PRO A 362 -50.46 37.51 -0.85
CA PRO A 362 -50.58 38.15 -2.15
C PRO A 362 -49.25 38.48 -2.85
N THR A 363 -49.30 38.30 -4.17
CA THR A 363 -48.40 38.76 -5.23
C THR A 363 -48.21 40.28 -5.25
N VAL A 364 -46.97 40.74 -5.47
CA VAL A 364 -46.67 42.11 -5.90
C VAL A 364 -46.00 42.06 -7.26
N SER A 365 -46.67 42.68 -8.23
CA SER A 365 -46.24 43.01 -9.57
C SER A 365 -45.33 44.24 -9.57
N ILE A 366 -44.18 44.18 -10.23
CA ILE A 366 -43.46 45.38 -10.68
C ILE A 366 -43.09 45.22 -12.16
N SER A 367 -43.50 46.25 -12.89
CA SER A 367 -43.53 46.49 -14.33
C SER A 367 -42.15 46.60 -14.98
N ALA A 368 -42.06 46.03 -16.18
CA ALA A 368 -41.05 46.39 -17.18
C ALA A 368 -41.31 47.82 -17.70
N SER A 369 -40.23 48.59 -17.84
CA SER A 369 -40.18 49.78 -18.69
C SER A 369 -39.11 49.53 -19.74
N ALA A 370 -39.50 49.69 -21.00
CA ALA A 370 -38.66 49.74 -22.18
C ALA A 370 -38.47 51.20 -22.59
N ASP A 371 -37.50 51.41 -23.50
CA ASP A 371 -37.07 52.65 -24.18
C ASP A 371 -36.12 53.53 -23.35
N VAL A 372 -34.90 53.85 -23.79
CA VAL A 372 -34.38 54.20 -25.14
C VAL A 372 -33.06 53.51 -25.46
#